data_AF-A0A0G1G3L4-F1
#
_entry.id   AF-A0A0G1G3L4-F1
#
_cell.length_a   1.000
_cell.length_b   1.000
_cell.length_c   1.000
_cell.angle_alpha   90.00
_cell.angle_beta   90.00
_cell.angle_gamma   90.00
#
_symmetry.space_group_name_H-M   'P 1'
#
loop_
_entity.id
_entity.type
_entity.pdbx_description
1 polymer ?
#
loop_
_entity_poly.entity_id
_entity_poly.type
_entity_poly.pdbx_seq_one_letter_code
_entity_poly.pdbx_strand_id
1 'polypeptide(L)'
;DTTTPEAGKKAFYITATFAQAGAIIGSWATGAIARSLSVPQVLFAAAAAIALIPAMVAFIMWFIPKDELAGYQAKGGEAKKTKPGFVEGFKLFLSEPYLLGIFIWVSAFEVIATVFDLQFKVLIMREVGDNAAEFARWTSDFGVMVSTLALISLLLGIGNIGRRLGLTLSLVILPILMAVNAFVMFVSPVVQVAFWVMVASKGINYAFGQPSKEQLYIPTSREARYKSKAWVDSFGSRGSKAMGSLIKGFAGGSAALLLGTAIGISAIWVVASLYLGKKATEAVANNEVVC
;
A
#
# COMPACT_ATOMS: atom_id res chain seq x y z
N ASP A 1 -17.11 14.22 -0.45
CA ASP A 1 -18.32 13.41 -0.24
C ASP A 1 -19.51 14.11 -0.85
N THR A 2 -19.75 14.11 -2.16
CA THR A 2 -20.87 14.83 -2.81
C THR A 2 -21.90 13.86 -3.41
N THR A 3 -21.66 12.55 -3.32
CA THR A 3 -22.41 11.50 -4.02
C THR A 3 -23.09 10.52 -3.05
N THR A 4 -24.20 9.92 -3.49
CA THR A 4 -24.90 8.87 -2.74
C THR A 4 -23.99 7.63 -2.58
N PRO A 5 -24.17 6.78 -1.54
CA PRO A 5 -23.29 5.64 -1.28
C PRO A 5 -23.16 4.64 -2.46
N GLU A 6 -24.22 4.47 -3.25
CA GLU A 6 -24.23 3.61 -4.44
C GLU A 6 -23.48 4.25 -5.62
N ALA A 7 -23.70 5.55 -5.88
CA ALA A 7 -22.97 6.30 -6.88
C ALA A 7 -21.48 6.41 -6.51
N GLY A 8 -21.15 6.58 -5.22
CA GLY A 8 -19.78 6.60 -4.69
C GLY A 8 -19.07 5.27 -4.90
N LYS A 9 -19.74 4.13 -4.68
CA LYS A 9 -19.18 2.80 -5.01
C LYS A 9 -18.90 2.66 -6.50
N LYS A 10 -19.86 2.98 -7.37
CA LYS A 10 -19.68 2.87 -8.84
C LYS A 10 -18.58 3.80 -9.36
N ALA A 11 -18.57 5.05 -8.87
CA ALA A 11 -17.52 6.03 -9.18
C ALA A 11 -16.15 5.58 -8.69
N PHE A 12 -16.05 4.92 -7.53
CA PHE A 12 -14.79 4.37 -7.03
C PHE A 12 -14.24 3.28 -7.95
N TYR A 13 -15.07 2.32 -8.41
CA TYR A 13 -14.60 1.28 -9.34
C TYR A 13 -14.14 1.87 -10.68
N ILE A 14 -14.87 2.85 -11.21
CA ILE A 14 -14.50 3.54 -12.46
C ILE A 14 -13.18 4.29 -12.28
N THR A 15 -13.06 5.11 -11.24
CA THR A 15 -11.84 5.90 -10.98
C THR A 15 -10.63 5.00 -10.69
N ALA A 16 -10.80 3.93 -9.92
CA ALA A 16 -9.73 2.96 -9.67
C ALA A 16 -9.28 2.24 -10.96
N THR A 17 -10.21 1.89 -11.84
CA THR A 17 -9.89 1.23 -13.13
C THR A 17 -9.09 2.16 -14.04
N PHE A 18 -9.53 3.41 -14.20
CA PHE A 18 -8.78 4.41 -14.98
C PHE A 18 -7.43 4.75 -14.36
N ALA A 19 -7.33 4.79 -13.02
CA ALA A 19 -6.07 4.99 -12.33
C ALA A 19 -5.06 3.86 -12.62
N GLN A 20 -5.51 2.60 -12.60
CA GLN A 20 -4.64 1.46 -12.95
C GLN A 20 -4.27 1.46 -14.43
N ALA A 21 -5.20 1.76 -15.33
CA ALA A 21 -4.90 1.88 -16.77
C ALA A 21 -3.85 2.98 -17.04
N GLY A 22 -3.99 4.14 -16.39
CA GLY A 22 -3.00 5.21 -16.44
C GLY A 22 -1.64 4.80 -15.87
N ALA A 23 -1.62 4.03 -14.78
CA ALA A 23 -0.38 3.51 -14.20
C ALA A 23 0.33 2.51 -15.13
N ILE A 24 -0.41 1.66 -15.83
CA ILE A 24 0.13 0.73 -16.84
C ILE A 24 0.76 1.52 -18.00
N ILE A 25 0.01 2.46 -18.59
CA ILE A 25 0.48 3.28 -19.71
C ILE A 25 1.69 4.11 -19.29
N GLY A 26 1.63 4.75 -18.12
CA GLY A 26 2.72 5.57 -17.58
C GLY A 26 3.98 4.76 -17.30
N SER A 27 3.85 3.57 -16.70
CA SER A 27 4.99 2.67 -16.44
C SER A 27 5.63 2.22 -17.74
N TRP A 28 4.83 1.79 -18.73
CA TRP A 28 5.30 1.38 -20.05
C TRP A 28 5.99 2.52 -20.81
N ALA A 29 5.37 3.71 -20.83
CA ALA A 29 5.94 4.89 -21.46
C ALA A 29 7.28 5.29 -20.82
N THR A 30 7.40 5.18 -19.49
CA THR A 30 8.66 5.45 -18.77
C THR A 30 9.78 4.50 -19.24
N GLY A 31 9.48 3.21 -19.41
CA GLY A 31 10.45 2.23 -19.91
C GLY A 31 10.84 2.46 -21.37
N ALA A 32 9.92 2.94 -22.21
CA ALA A 32 10.20 3.26 -23.60
C ALA A 32 11.05 4.54 -23.74
N ILE A 33 10.70 5.60 -22.98
CA ILE A 33 11.38 6.90 -22.99
C ILE A 33 12.79 6.76 -22.38
N ALA A 34 12.97 5.93 -21.35
CA ALA A 34 14.27 5.74 -20.71
C ALA A 34 15.33 5.09 -21.62
N ARG A 35 14.94 4.52 -22.78
CA ARG A 35 15.89 3.99 -23.77
C ARG A 35 16.42 5.04 -24.72
N SER A 36 15.68 6.12 -24.94
CA SER A 36 15.98 7.13 -25.96
C SER A 36 16.39 8.49 -25.37
N LEU A 37 16.10 8.75 -24.09
CA LEU A 37 16.41 10.00 -23.42
C LEU A 37 17.44 9.83 -22.30
N SER A 38 18.29 10.84 -22.15
CA SER A 38 19.24 10.94 -21.04
C SER A 38 18.51 11.22 -19.70
N VAL A 39 19.12 10.82 -18.58
CA VAL A 39 18.56 10.98 -17.22
C VAL A 39 18.02 12.40 -16.96
N PRO A 40 18.71 13.51 -17.33
CA PRO A 40 18.19 14.86 -17.12
C PRO A 40 16.88 15.13 -17.87
N GLN A 41 16.74 14.64 -19.10
CA GLN A 41 15.55 14.87 -19.91
C GLN A 41 14.34 14.10 -19.36
N VAL A 42 14.55 12.91 -18.80
CA VAL A 42 13.51 12.16 -18.09
C VAL A 42 13.04 12.93 -16.85
N LEU A 43 13.95 13.56 -16.11
CA LEU A 43 13.60 14.39 -14.95
C LEU A 43 12.80 15.63 -15.36
N PHE A 44 13.15 16.30 -16.46
CA PHE A 44 12.36 17.42 -16.98
C PHE A 44 10.96 16.99 -17.44
N ALA A 45 10.84 15.84 -18.10
CA ALA A 45 9.53 15.29 -18.49
C ALA A 45 8.66 14.97 -17.25
N ALA A 46 9.25 14.39 -16.21
CA ALA A 46 8.56 14.15 -14.95
C ALA A 46 8.12 15.46 -14.26
N ALA A 47 8.99 16.47 -14.23
CA ALA A 47 8.67 17.79 -13.69
C ALA A 47 7.54 18.47 -14.47
N ALA A 48 7.55 18.39 -15.80
CA ALA A 48 6.48 18.91 -16.66
C ALA A 48 5.15 18.19 -16.41
N ALA A 49 5.16 16.87 -16.25
CA ALA A 49 3.97 16.09 -15.92
C ALA A 49 3.37 16.51 -14.56
N ILE A 50 4.21 16.75 -13.54
CA ILE A 50 3.76 17.25 -12.23
C ILE A 50 3.19 18.67 -12.35
N ALA A 51 3.82 19.53 -13.17
CA ALA A 51 3.37 20.89 -13.40
C ALA A 51 2.01 20.98 -14.13
N LEU A 52 1.57 19.90 -14.79
CA LEU A 52 0.24 19.81 -15.38
C LEU A 52 -0.87 19.52 -14.35
N ILE A 53 -0.53 19.02 -13.16
CA ILE A 53 -1.52 18.70 -12.10
C ILE A 53 -2.32 19.94 -11.69
N PRO A 54 -1.71 21.11 -11.37
CA PRO A 54 -2.46 22.33 -11.09
C PRO A 54 -3.37 22.77 -12.24
N ALA A 55 -2.92 22.62 -13.49
CA ALA A 55 -3.71 22.97 -14.67
C ALA A 55 -4.93 22.05 -14.83
N MET A 56 -4.77 20.74 -14.60
CA MET A 56 -5.89 19.80 -14.56
C MET A 56 -6.86 20.11 -13.42
N VAL A 57 -6.36 20.45 -12.23
CA VAL A 57 -7.20 20.85 -11.09
C VAL A 57 -7.95 22.14 -11.39
N ALA A 58 -7.31 23.13 -12.01
CA ALA A 58 -7.96 24.37 -12.43
C ALA A 58 -9.03 24.11 -13.51
N PHE A 59 -8.75 23.24 -14.47
CA PHE A 59 -9.72 22.83 -15.50
C PHE A 59 -10.93 22.12 -14.89
N ILE A 60 -10.72 21.20 -13.94
CA ILE A 60 -11.79 20.52 -13.20
C ILE A 60 -12.61 21.53 -12.39
N MET A 61 -11.97 22.48 -11.68
CA MET A 61 -12.67 23.53 -10.94
C MET A 61 -13.42 24.52 -11.83
N TRP A 62 -13.00 24.66 -13.09
CA TRP A 62 -13.69 25.50 -14.08
C TRP A 62 -14.90 24.79 -14.70
N PHE A 63 -14.79 23.47 -14.92
CA PHE A 63 -15.84 22.67 -15.57
C PHE A 63 -16.93 22.18 -14.59
N ILE A 64 -16.61 22.03 -13.30
CA ILE A 64 -17.56 21.58 -12.27
C ILE A 64 -18.23 22.79 -11.59
N PRO A 65 -19.57 22.91 -11.63
CA PRO A 65 -20.31 23.94 -10.90
C PRO A 65 -20.01 23.86 -9.39
N LYS A 66 -19.83 25.02 -8.75
CA LYS A 66 -19.50 25.13 -7.31
C LYS A 66 -20.54 24.46 -6.40
N ASP A 67 -21.75 24.28 -6.89
CA ASP A 67 -22.89 23.69 -6.18
C ASP A 67 -22.75 22.17 -5.98
N GLU A 68 -22.00 21.48 -6.85
CA GLU A 68 -21.69 20.05 -6.73
C GLU A 68 -20.42 19.76 -5.93
N LEU A 69 -19.67 20.80 -5.53
CA LEU A 69 -18.52 20.68 -4.62
C LEU A 69 -18.95 20.70 -3.14
N ALA A 70 -20.24 20.97 -2.86
CA ALA A 70 -20.81 20.93 -1.52
C ALA A 70 -20.98 19.47 -1.07
N GLY A 71 -20.21 19.07 -0.05
CA GLY A 71 -20.30 17.72 0.49
C GLY A 71 -21.73 17.37 0.96
N TYR A 72 -22.21 16.19 0.59
CA TYR A 72 -23.27 15.36 1.16
C TYR A 72 -23.25 15.45 2.69
N GLN A 73 -23.86 16.52 3.20
CA GLN A 73 -24.33 16.54 4.56
C GLN A 73 -25.53 15.62 4.60
N ALA A 74 -25.45 14.56 5.40
CA ALA A 74 -26.63 13.82 5.77
C ALA A 74 -27.68 14.84 6.24
N LYS A 75 -28.82 14.90 5.55
CA LYS A 75 -29.99 15.63 6.05
C LYS A 75 -30.34 15.03 7.41
N GLY A 76 -29.99 15.74 8.48
CA GLY A 76 -30.32 15.37 9.86
C GLY A 76 -29.10 15.22 10.76
N GLY A 77 -28.81 16.27 11.53
CA GLY A 77 -27.93 16.21 12.70
C GLY A 77 -26.71 17.11 12.57
N GLU A 78 -26.72 18.21 13.32
CA GLU A 78 -25.55 19.04 13.61
C GLU A 78 -24.45 18.20 14.29
N ALA A 79 -23.65 17.48 13.51
CA ALA A 79 -22.40 16.95 14.01
C ALA A 79 -21.42 18.13 14.09
N LYS A 80 -21.27 18.69 15.30
CA LYS A 80 -20.21 19.63 15.66
C LYS A 80 -18.93 19.21 14.95
N LYS A 81 -18.43 20.07 14.06
CA LYS A 81 -17.08 19.98 13.51
C LYS A 81 -16.07 20.30 14.61
N THR A 82 -15.96 19.46 15.64
CA THR A 82 -14.69 19.33 16.33
C THR A 82 -13.78 18.64 15.32
N LYS A 83 -13.02 19.42 14.54
CA LYS A 83 -11.81 18.89 13.90
C LYS A 83 -10.89 18.54 15.05
N PRO A 84 -10.80 17.28 15.51
CA PRO A 84 -9.93 16.96 16.61
C PRO A 84 -8.52 17.18 16.09
N GLY A 85 -7.66 17.82 16.88
CA GLY A 85 -6.31 18.16 16.42
C GLY A 85 -5.61 16.91 15.90
N PHE A 86 -4.83 17.02 14.82
CA PHE A 86 -4.01 15.93 14.29
C PHE A 86 -3.19 15.24 15.39
N VAL A 87 -2.78 16.01 16.40
CA VAL A 87 -2.07 15.61 17.61
C VAL A 87 -2.95 14.86 18.62
N GLU A 88 -4.21 15.27 18.83
CA GLU A 88 -5.16 14.51 19.67
C GLU A 88 -5.50 13.17 19.04
N GLY A 89 -5.62 13.13 17.71
CA GLY A 89 -5.80 11.88 16.98
C GLY A 89 -4.60 10.95 17.08
N PHE A 90 -3.38 11.49 17.13
CA PHE A 90 -2.15 10.72 17.37
C PHE A 90 -2.10 10.14 18.80
N LYS A 91 -2.44 10.96 19.80
CA LYS A 91 -2.43 10.53 21.20
C LYS A 91 -3.46 9.43 21.47
N LEU A 92 -4.67 9.57 20.89
CA LEU A 92 -5.72 8.54 20.95
C LEU A 92 -5.30 7.26 20.21
N PHE A 93 -4.62 7.40 19.08
CA PHE A 93 -4.10 6.28 18.32
C PHE A 93 -3.02 5.49 19.08
N LEU A 94 -2.15 6.16 19.84
CA LEU A 94 -1.12 5.52 20.65
C LEU A 94 -1.65 4.94 21.97
N SER A 95 -2.77 5.46 22.51
CA SER A 95 -3.36 4.93 23.74
C SER A 95 -4.10 3.61 23.53
N GLU A 96 -4.62 3.38 22.32
CA GLU A 96 -5.40 2.18 22.02
C GLU A 96 -4.55 1.02 21.48
N PRO A 97 -4.36 -0.08 22.25
CA PRO A 97 -3.48 -1.18 21.86
C PRO A 97 -3.96 -1.91 20.60
N TYR A 98 -5.27 -1.85 20.30
CA TYR A 98 -5.82 -2.43 19.08
C TYR A 98 -5.43 -1.63 17.83
N LEU A 99 -5.53 -0.30 17.86
CA LEU A 99 -5.13 0.57 16.74
C LEU A 99 -3.62 0.50 16.49
N LEU A 100 -2.83 0.46 17.57
CA LEU A 100 -1.38 0.28 17.48
C LEU A 100 -1.02 -1.08 16.87
N GLY A 101 -1.76 -2.14 17.20
CA GLY A 101 -1.63 -3.45 16.56
C GLY A 101 -1.87 -3.39 15.05
N ILE A 102 -2.96 -2.74 14.60
CA ILE A 102 -3.23 -2.55 13.16
C ILE A 102 -2.07 -1.81 12.48
N PHE A 103 -1.54 -0.78 13.12
CA PHE A 103 -0.41 -0.03 12.59
C PHE A 103 0.86 -0.88 12.47
N ILE A 104 1.21 -1.65 13.49
CA ILE A 104 2.34 -2.59 13.42
C ILE A 104 2.14 -3.57 12.27
N TRP A 105 0.92 -4.09 12.13
CA TRP A 105 0.60 -5.06 11.09
C TRP A 105 0.74 -4.49 9.68
N VAL A 106 0.24 -3.28 9.42
CA VAL A 106 0.37 -2.62 8.11
C VAL A 106 1.83 -2.20 7.85
N SER A 107 2.47 -1.63 8.86
CA SER A 107 3.87 -1.16 8.74
C SER A 107 4.83 -2.32 8.51
N ALA A 108 4.61 -3.48 9.14
CA ALA A 108 5.43 -4.67 8.92
C ALA A 108 5.42 -5.11 7.45
N PHE A 109 4.23 -5.15 6.81
CA PHE A 109 4.12 -5.43 5.38
C PHE A 109 4.89 -4.42 4.54
N GLU A 110 4.73 -3.12 4.81
CA GLU A 110 5.38 -2.08 4.01
C GLU A 110 6.90 -2.05 4.20
N VAL A 111 7.40 -2.35 5.40
CA VAL A 111 8.84 -2.51 5.67
C VAL A 111 9.39 -3.70 4.91
N ILE A 112 8.75 -4.87 4.98
CA ILE A 112 9.20 -6.06 4.24
C ILE A 112 9.15 -5.82 2.73
N ALA A 113 8.08 -5.21 2.22
CA ALA A 113 7.97 -4.86 0.81
C ALA A 113 9.05 -3.87 0.37
N THR A 114 9.45 -2.94 1.25
CA THR A 114 10.57 -2.02 1.01
C THR A 114 11.90 -2.77 1.00
N VAL A 115 12.12 -3.71 1.92
CA VAL A 115 13.34 -4.54 1.93
C VAL A 115 13.45 -5.35 0.63
N PHE A 116 12.35 -5.94 0.14
CA PHE A 116 12.33 -6.63 -1.14
C PHE A 116 12.63 -5.70 -2.33
N ASP A 117 12.06 -4.49 -2.34
CA ASP A 117 12.35 -3.47 -3.37
C ASP A 117 13.83 -3.06 -3.37
N LEU A 118 14.43 -2.89 -2.19
CA LEU A 118 15.85 -2.58 -2.06
C LEU A 118 16.72 -3.73 -2.56
N GLN A 119 16.38 -4.97 -2.19
CA GLN A 119 17.10 -6.15 -2.65
C GLN A 119 16.96 -6.35 -4.16
N PHE A 120 15.77 -6.16 -4.72
CA PHE A 120 15.53 -6.21 -6.16
C PHE A 120 16.38 -5.19 -6.91
N LYS A 121 16.43 -3.94 -6.46
CA LYS A 121 17.28 -2.91 -7.06
C LYS A 121 18.77 -3.24 -6.99
N VAL A 122 19.23 -3.81 -5.87
CA VAL A 122 20.62 -4.28 -5.74
C VAL A 122 20.92 -5.41 -6.73
N LEU A 123 19.99 -6.36 -6.90
CA LEU A 123 20.15 -7.45 -7.86
C LEU A 123 20.18 -6.94 -9.30
N ILE A 124 19.32 -5.97 -9.66
CA ILE A 124 19.33 -5.36 -10.99
C ILE A 124 20.68 -4.66 -11.23
N MET A 125 21.15 -3.85 -10.29
CA MET A 125 22.45 -3.17 -10.40
C MET A 125 23.61 -4.18 -10.53
N ARG A 126 23.52 -5.35 -9.88
CA ARG A 126 24.52 -6.40 -9.99
C ARG A 126 24.52 -7.08 -11.37
N GLU A 127 23.35 -7.29 -11.97
CA GLU A 127 23.22 -7.95 -13.27
C GLU A 127 23.55 -7.02 -14.43
N VAL A 128 23.17 -5.75 -14.31
CA VAL A 128 23.16 -4.79 -15.41
C VAL A 128 24.27 -3.71 -15.29
N GLY A 129 24.85 -3.54 -14.10
CA GLY A 129 25.86 -2.50 -13.85
C GLY A 129 25.28 -1.09 -13.99
N ASP A 130 26.04 -0.20 -14.65
CA ASP A 130 25.69 1.22 -14.84
C ASP A 130 24.74 1.48 -16.03
N ASN A 131 24.23 0.43 -16.68
CA ASN A 131 23.29 0.60 -17.78
C ASN A 131 21.89 1.01 -17.28
N ALA A 132 21.70 2.34 -17.18
CA ALA A 132 20.47 2.94 -16.71
C ALA A 132 19.23 2.56 -17.53
N ALA A 133 19.37 2.28 -18.83
CA ALA A 133 18.25 1.93 -19.69
C ALA A 133 17.66 0.55 -19.35
N GLU A 134 18.51 -0.41 -19.01
CA GLU A 134 18.06 -1.74 -18.59
C GLU A 134 17.57 -1.76 -17.14
N PHE A 135 18.15 -0.95 -16.25
CA PHE A 135 17.59 -0.72 -14.91
C PHE A 135 16.18 -0.13 -14.99
N ALA A 136 15.98 0.85 -15.86
CA ALA A 136 14.68 1.46 -16.11
C ALA A 136 13.70 0.46 -16.73
N ARG A 137 14.15 -0.44 -17.60
CA ARG A 137 13.33 -1.52 -18.16
C ARG A 137 12.81 -2.45 -17.06
N TRP A 138 13.68 -3.00 -16.21
CA TRP A 138 13.25 -3.91 -15.13
C TRP A 138 12.25 -3.25 -14.17
N THR A 139 12.47 -1.99 -13.81
CA THR A 139 11.58 -1.24 -12.92
C THR A 139 10.26 -0.85 -13.60
N SER A 140 10.28 -0.54 -14.90
CA SER A 140 9.10 -0.29 -15.73
C SER A 140 8.25 -1.55 -15.90
N ASP A 141 8.87 -2.67 -16.28
CA ASP A 141 8.21 -3.97 -16.44
C ASP A 141 7.53 -4.40 -15.13
N PHE A 142 8.19 -4.16 -14.00
CA PHE A 142 7.62 -4.39 -12.67
C PHE A 142 6.38 -3.51 -12.43
N GLY A 143 6.46 -2.22 -12.73
CA GLY A 143 5.36 -1.27 -12.61
C GLY A 143 4.13 -1.67 -13.44
N VAL A 144 4.35 -2.06 -14.71
CA VAL A 144 3.31 -2.59 -15.60
C VAL A 144 2.67 -3.85 -15.00
N MET A 145 3.47 -4.81 -14.56
CA MET A 145 2.97 -6.08 -14.03
C MET A 145 2.15 -5.90 -12.75
N VAL A 146 2.62 -5.08 -11.81
CA VAL A 146 1.88 -4.80 -10.57
C VAL A 146 0.58 -4.06 -10.84
N SER A 147 0.59 -3.09 -11.77
CA SER A 147 -0.62 -2.33 -12.11
C SER A 147 -1.63 -3.21 -12.85
N THR A 148 -1.15 -4.12 -13.71
CA THR A 148 -1.97 -5.14 -14.36
C THR A 148 -2.56 -6.10 -13.34
N LEU A 149 -1.76 -6.58 -12.39
CA LEU A 149 -2.22 -7.44 -11.30
C LEU A 149 -3.25 -6.73 -10.42
N ALA A 150 -3.05 -5.45 -10.12
CA ALA A 150 -4.01 -4.63 -9.37
C ALA A 150 -5.33 -4.48 -10.14
N LEU A 151 -5.26 -4.24 -11.45
CA LEU A 151 -6.44 -4.16 -12.32
C LEU A 151 -7.20 -5.50 -12.36
N ILE A 152 -6.49 -6.62 -12.58
CA ILE A 152 -7.08 -7.96 -12.55
C ILE A 152 -7.71 -8.24 -11.18
N SER A 153 -7.02 -7.87 -10.10
CA SER A 153 -7.52 -8.04 -8.73
C SER A 153 -8.80 -7.27 -8.48
N LEU A 154 -8.91 -6.06 -9.03
CA LEU A 154 -10.10 -5.22 -8.97
C LEU A 154 -11.24 -5.82 -9.79
N LEU A 155 -10.98 -6.23 -11.03
CA LEU A 155 -11.99 -6.77 -11.96
C LEU A 155 -12.54 -8.13 -11.52
N LEU A 156 -11.67 -9.03 -11.05
CA LEU A 156 -12.05 -10.35 -10.56
C LEU A 156 -12.55 -10.34 -9.11
N GLY A 157 -12.47 -9.21 -8.43
CA GLY A 157 -12.86 -9.11 -7.02
C GLY A 157 -12.04 -10.04 -6.12
N ILE A 158 -10.74 -10.17 -6.37
CA ILE A 158 -9.82 -11.07 -5.63
C ILE A 158 -9.84 -10.77 -4.12
N GLY A 159 -10.15 -9.52 -3.73
CA GLY A 159 -10.34 -9.15 -2.34
C GLY A 159 -11.48 -9.89 -1.61
N ASN A 160 -12.38 -10.55 -2.35
CA ASN A 160 -13.44 -11.39 -1.77
C ASN A 160 -12.93 -12.75 -1.28
N ILE A 161 -11.73 -13.19 -1.71
CA ILE A 161 -11.12 -14.46 -1.29
C ILE A 161 -10.83 -14.44 0.22
N GLY A 162 -10.24 -13.35 0.72
CA GLY A 162 -9.96 -13.18 2.15
C GLY A 162 -11.21 -13.21 3.03
N ARG A 163 -12.39 -12.84 2.51
CA ARG A 163 -13.65 -12.91 3.27
C ARG A 163 -14.12 -14.35 3.50
N ARG A 164 -13.75 -15.31 2.64
CA ARG A 164 -14.18 -16.72 2.76
C ARG A 164 -13.29 -17.54 3.71
N LEU A 165 -12.03 -17.14 3.88
CA LEU A 165 -11.04 -17.87 4.68
C LEU A 165 -11.04 -17.49 6.17
N GLY A 166 -11.81 -16.47 6.54
CA GLY A 166 -11.85 -15.93 7.90
C GLY A 166 -10.76 -14.88 8.16
N LEU A 167 -11.04 -13.96 9.09
CA LEU A 167 -10.19 -12.80 9.36
C LEU A 167 -8.82 -13.22 9.91
N THR A 168 -8.79 -14.03 10.98
CA THR A 168 -7.54 -14.45 11.63
C THR A 168 -6.61 -15.20 10.69
N LEU A 169 -7.16 -16.13 9.89
CA LEU A 169 -6.35 -16.90 8.94
C LEU A 169 -5.79 -16.00 7.82
N SER A 170 -6.59 -15.06 7.32
CA SER A 170 -6.16 -14.09 6.30
C SER A 170 -5.06 -13.15 6.82
N LEU A 171 -5.08 -12.80 8.11
CA LEU A 171 -4.03 -12.00 8.74
C LEU A 171 -2.73 -12.77 8.89
N VAL A 172 -2.79 -14.06 9.26
CA VAL A 172 -1.61 -14.90 9.53
C VAL A 172 -0.96 -15.43 8.25
N ILE A 173 -1.73 -15.67 7.18
CA ILE A 173 -1.17 -16.18 5.92
C ILE A 173 -0.23 -15.17 5.24
N LEU A 174 -0.49 -13.87 5.44
CA LEU A 174 0.34 -12.78 4.88
C LEU A 174 1.80 -12.82 5.33
N PRO A 175 2.11 -12.76 6.65
CA PRO A 175 3.50 -12.85 7.12
C PRO A 175 4.15 -14.18 6.73
N ILE A 176 3.42 -15.29 6.72
CA ILE A 176 3.97 -16.59 6.31
C ILE A 176 4.40 -16.56 4.85
N LEU A 177 3.53 -16.10 3.95
CA LEU A 177 3.86 -16.02 2.52
C LEU A 177 4.96 -14.99 2.24
N MET A 178 5.00 -13.88 3.00
CA MET A 178 6.11 -12.92 2.91
C MET A 178 7.43 -13.53 3.39
N ALA A 179 7.43 -14.32 4.46
CA ALA A 179 8.63 -15.03 4.92
C ALA A 179 9.10 -16.08 3.90
N VAL A 180 8.18 -16.82 3.27
CA VAL A 180 8.50 -17.76 2.17
C VAL A 180 9.12 -17.01 1.00
N ASN A 181 8.54 -15.87 0.61
CA ASN A 181 9.08 -15.01 -0.44
C ASN A 181 10.49 -14.50 -0.11
N ALA A 182 10.74 -14.10 1.13
CA ALA A 182 12.07 -13.71 1.59
C ALA A 182 13.07 -14.87 1.48
N PHE A 183 12.65 -16.08 1.90
CA PHE A 183 13.46 -17.28 1.83
C PHE A 183 13.78 -17.69 0.39
N VAL A 184 12.81 -17.66 -0.51
CA VAL A 184 13.01 -17.94 -1.95
C VAL A 184 14.01 -16.97 -2.56
N MET A 185 13.88 -15.67 -2.25
CA MET A 185 14.83 -14.65 -2.72
C MET A 185 16.23 -14.85 -2.11
N PHE A 186 16.32 -15.37 -0.89
CA PHE A 186 17.59 -15.66 -0.22
C PHE A 186 18.32 -16.85 -0.85
N VAL A 187 17.61 -17.93 -1.13
CA VAL A 187 18.18 -19.14 -1.75
C VAL A 187 18.55 -18.90 -3.22
N SER A 188 17.75 -18.12 -3.94
CA SER A 188 17.97 -17.83 -5.35
C SER A 188 18.02 -16.31 -5.60
N PRO A 189 19.15 -15.64 -5.32
CA PRO A 189 19.31 -14.19 -5.47
C PRO A 189 19.54 -13.78 -6.93
N VAL A 190 18.53 -14.01 -7.79
CA VAL A 190 18.52 -13.67 -9.22
C VAL A 190 17.43 -12.63 -9.46
N VAL A 191 17.66 -11.67 -10.37
CA VAL A 191 16.71 -10.57 -10.66
C VAL A 191 15.33 -11.11 -11.03
N GLN A 192 15.27 -12.16 -11.85
CA GLN A 192 14.00 -12.78 -12.25
C GLN A 192 13.22 -13.35 -11.05
N VAL A 193 13.90 -13.96 -10.08
CA VAL A 193 13.24 -14.47 -8.87
C VAL A 193 12.74 -13.31 -8.01
N ALA A 194 13.57 -12.27 -7.85
CA ALA A 194 13.17 -11.08 -7.10
C ALA A 194 11.98 -10.35 -7.74
N PHE A 195 11.92 -10.28 -9.08
CA PHE A 195 10.79 -9.76 -9.83
C PHE A 195 9.49 -10.48 -9.47
N TRP A 196 9.48 -11.82 -9.59
CA TRP A 196 8.28 -12.61 -9.29
C TRP A 196 7.91 -12.58 -7.81
N VAL A 197 8.89 -12.56 -6.90
CA VAL A 197 8.64 -12.38 -5.46
C VAL A 197 7.95 -11.04 -5.19
N MET A 198 8.39 -9.95 -5.81
CA MET A 198 7.73 -8.64 -5.62
C MET A 198 6.31 -8.62 -6.18
N VAL A 199 6.11 -9.19 -7.37
CA VAL A 199 4.78 -9.30 -8.00
C VAL A 199 3.85 -10.16 -7.12
N ALA A 200 4.30 -11.32 -6.68
CA ALA A 200 3.56 -12.19 -5.76
C ALA A 200 3.23 -11.47 -4.46
N SER A 201 4.17 -10.71 -3.90
CA SER A 201 3.96 -9.96 -2.65
C SER A 201 2.86 -8.91 -2.78
N LYS A 202 2.77 -8.23 -3.92
CA LYS A 202 1.66 -7.32 -4.22
C LYS A 202 0.35 -8.09 -4.39
N GLY A 203 0.35 -9.21 -5.10
CA GLY A 203 -0.82 -10.07 -5.27
C GLY A 203 -1.42 -10.56 -3.95
N ILE A 204 -0.57 -11.07 -3.05
CA ILE A 204 -0.97 -11.53 -1.72
C ILE A 204 -1.59 -10.36 -0.92
N ASN A 205 -1.01 -9.16 -1.02
CA ASN A 205 -1.56 -7.97 -0.37
C ASN A 205 -2.93 -7.54 -0.95
N TYR A 206 -3.16 -7.70 -2.26
CA TYR A 206 -4.49 -7.45 -2.84
C TYR A 206 -5.51 -8.52 -2.43
N ALA A 207 -5.10 -9.79 -2.35
CA ALA A 207 -5.98 -10.90 -2.01
C ALA A 207 -6.37 -10.97 -0.52
N PHE A 208 -5.40 -10.73 0.36
CA PHE A 208 -5.58 -10.88 1.81
C PHE A 208 -5.36 -9.57 2.55
N GLY A 209 -4.36 -8.79 2.15
CA GLY A 209 -3.89 -7.61 2.87
C GLY A 209 -4.95 -6.51 3.00
N GLN A 210 -5.37 -5.97 1.87
CA GLN A 210 -6.36 -4.89 1.81
C GLN A 210 -7.72 -5.31 2.42
N PRO A 211 -8.30 -6.48 2.11
CA PRO A 211 -9.57 -6.90 2.70
C PRO A 211 -9.48 -7.13 4.21
N SER A 212 -8.38 -7.71 4.71
CA SER A 212 -8.21 -7.93 6.15
C SER A 212 -8.02 -6.61 6.90
N LYS A 213 -7.28 -5.66 6.31
CA LYS A 213 -7.15 -4.30 6.85
C LYS A 213 -8.50 -3.63 6.99
N GLU A 214 -9.37 -3.72 5.99
CA GLU A 214 -10.72 -3.12 6.06
C GLU A 214 -11.60 -3.79 7.12
N GLN A 215 -11.50 -5.12 7.27
CA GLN A 215 -12.23 -5.87 8.29
C GLN A 215 -11.78 -5.52 9.71
N LEU A 216 -10.48 -5.29 9.94
CA LEU A 216 -9.96 -4.86 11.23
C LEU A 216 -10.52 -3.52 11.71
N TYR A 217 -10.96 -2.65 10.78
CA TYR A 217 -11.59 -1.38 11.10
C TYR A 217 -13.12 -1.45 11.28
N ILE A 218 -13.76 -2.60 11.08
CA ILE A 218 -15.20 -2.77 11.30
C ILE A 218 -15.58 -2.54 12.77
N PRO A 219 -14.94 -3.18 13.77
CA PRO A 219 -15.29 -3.01 15.18
C PRO A 219 -14.73 -1.72 15.80
N THR A 220 -14.36 -0.73 14.99
CA THR A 220 -13.81 0.55 15.45
C THR A 220 -14.77 1.72 15.20
N SER A 221 -14.77 2.70 16.10
CA SER A 221 -15.53 3.93 15.98
C SER A 221 -15.13 4.71 14.72
N ARG A 222 -16.07 5.45 14.12
CA ARG A 222 -15.82 6.20 12.88
C ARG A 222 -14.66 7.19 13.02
N GLU A 223 -14.56 7.81 14.19
CA GLU A 223 -13.51 8.77 14.50
C GLU A 223 -12.14 8.09 14.61
N ALA A 224 -12.05 6.99 15.35
CA ALA A 224 -10.83 6.18 15.45
C ALA A 224 -10.39 5.65 14.08
N ARG A 225 -11.32 5.13 13.27
CA ARG A 225 -11.05 4.64 11.91
C ARG A 225 -10.49 5.75 11.01
N TYR A 226 -11.09 6.94 11.02
CA TYR A 226 -10.66 8.03 10.15
C TYR A 226 -9.25 8.52 10.52
N LYS A 227 -9.01 8.75 11.81
CA LYS A 227 -7.70 9.20 12.33
C LYS A 227 -6.62 8.14 12.10
N SER A 228 -6.87 6.90 12.50
CA SER A 228 -5.90 5.81 12.37
C SER A 228 -5.56 5.54 10.90
N LYS A 229 -6.54 5.55 9.99
CA LYS A 229 -6.27 5.33 8.57
C LYS A 229 -5.36 6.41 7.98
N ALA A 230 -5.60 7.68 8.30
CA ALA A 230 -4.74 8.78 7.85
C ALA A 230 -3.30 8.64 8.38
N TRP A 231 -3.15 8.26 9.66
CA TRP A 231 -1.85 8.01 10.27
C TRP A 231 -1.14 6.79 9.68
N VAL A 232 -1.83 5.65 9.54
CA VAL A 232 -1.29 4.43 8.94
C VAL A 232 -0.87 4.67 7.49
N ASP A 233 -1.71 5.31 6.67
CA ASP A 233 -1.38 5.53 5.26
C ASP A 233 -0.21 6.54 5.10
N SER A 234 -0.11 7.53 6.00
CA SER A 234 0.97 8.55 5.94
C SER A 234 2.30 8.07 6.54
N PHE A 235 2.27 7.46 7.72
CA PHE A 235 3.46 7.03 8.47
C PHE A 235 3.89 5.62 8.13
N GLY A 236 2.97 4.72 7.80
CA GLY A 236 3.34 3.40 7.31
C GLY A 236 4.20 3.53 6.06
N SER A 237 3.67 4.18 5.01
CA SER A 237 4.32 4.21 3.70
C SER A 237 5.63 5.00 3.68
N ARG A 238 5.74 6.05 4.50
CA ARG A 238 6.94 6.89 4.60
C ARG A 238 7.92 6.37 5.64
N GLY A 239 7.42 5.96 6.80
CA GLY A 239 8.20 5.39 7.89
C GLY A 239 8.83 4.05 7.51
N SER A 240 8.12 3.22 6.75
CA SER A 240 8.67 1.97 6.21
C SER A 240 9.86 2.21 5.27
N LYS A 241 9.82 3.25 4.44
CA LYS A 241 10.95 3.64 3.58
C LYS A 241 12.15 4.11 4.39
N ALA A 242 11.93 4.93 5.42
CA ALA A 242 12.99 5.37 6.33
C ALA A 242 13.62 4.17 7.05
N MET A 243 12.79 3.27 7.59
CA MET A 243 13.22 2.06 8.27
C MET A 243 13.96 1.10 7.32
N GLY A 244 13.47 0.93 6.09
CA GLY A 244 14.13 0.13 5.06
C GLY A 244 15.51 0.68 4.69
N SER A 245 15.66 2.02 4.63
CA SER A 245 16.96 2.67 4.42
C SER A 245 17.93 2.41 5.58
N LEU A 246 17.45 2.52 6.83
CA LEU A 246 18.24 2.19 8.02
C LEU A 246 18.67 0.72 8.01
N ILE A 247 17.75 -0.20 7.74
CA ILE A 247 18.01 -1.63 7.62
C ILE A 247 19.08 -1.89 6.55
N LYS A 248 19.01 -1.23 5.40
CA LYS A 248 20.04 -1.33 4.35
C LYS A 248 21.39 -0.77 4.80
N GLY A 249 21.40 0.35 5.51
CA GLY A 249 22.60 0.94 6.09
C GLY A 249 23.29 -0.01 7.06
N PHE A 250 22.54 -0.59 8.01
CA PHE A 250 23.05 -1.58 8.97
C PHE A 250 23.48 -2.88 8.31
N ALA A 251 22.75 -3.35 7.29
CA ALA A 251 23.09 -4.57 6.59
C ALA A 251 24.35 -4.45 5.73
N GLY A 252 24.83 -3.23 5.45
CA GLY A 252 26.07 -3.00 4.67
C GLY A 252 26.04 -3.62 3.27
N GLY A 253 24.86 -3.82 2.68
CA GLY A 253 24.68 -4.52 1.41
C GLY A 253 24.61 -6.05 1.49
N SER A 254 24.69 -6.64 2.69
CA SER A 254 24.49 -8.08 2.89
C SER A 254 23.03 -8.46 2.65
N ALA A 255 22.80 -9.24 1.59
CA ALA A 255 21.49 -9.84 1.30
C ALA A 255 21.00 -10.73 2.45
N ALA A 256 21.91 -11.39 3.17
CA ALA A 256 21.58 -12.24 4.31
C ALA A 256 21.02 -11.45 5.49
N LEU A 257 21.63 -10.29 5.81
CA LEU A 257 21.14 -9.42 6.87
C LEU A 257 19.84 -8.72 6.46
N LEU A 258 19.75 -8.25 5.22
CA LEU A 258 18.51 -7.66 4.68
C LEU A 258 17.34 -8.65 4.75
N LEU A 259 17.48 -9.83 4.15
CA LEU A 259 16.40 -10.82 4.11
C LEU A 259 16.17 -11.49 5.47
N GLY A 260 17.22 -11.62 6.29
CA GLY A 260 17.11 -12.07 7.68
C GLY A 260 16.26 -11.12 8.54
N THR A 261 16.41 -9.81 8.37
CA THR A 261 15.52 -8.84 9.05
C THR A 261 14.08 -8.94 8.58
N ALA A 262 13.83 -9.19 7.30
CA ALA A 262 12.48 -9.41 6.78
C ALA A 262 11.82 -10.65 7.41
N ILE A 263 12.57 -11.73 7.58
CA ILE A 263 12.10 -12.95 8.28
C ILE A 263 11.85 -12.65 9.76
N GLY A 264 12.74 -11.92 10.43
CA GLY A 264 12.57 -11.52 11.83
C GLY A 264 11.33 -10.65 12.05
N ILE A 265 11.10 -9.67 11.17
CA ILE A 265 9.88 -8.84 11.19
C ILE A 265 8.64 -9.69 10.94
N SER A 266 8.72 -10.69 10.06
CA SER A 266 7.62 -11.61 9.79
C SER A 266 7.19 -12.39 11.04
N ALA A 267 8.13 -12.77 11.92
CA ALA A 267 7.80 -13.43 13.19
C ALA A 267 6.98 -12.53 14.12
N ILE A 268 7.40 -11.27 14.30
CA ILE A 268 6.65 -10.27 15.08
C ILE A 268 5.26 -10.04 14.44
N TRP A 269 5.22 -10.02 13.12
CA TRP A 269 3.99 -9.82 12.37
C TRP A 269 3.00 -10.98 12.49
N VAL A 270 3.46 -12.23 12.60
CA VAL A 270 2.59 -13.39 12.94
C VAL A 270 1.95 -13.20 14.31
N VAL A 271 2.73 -12.80 15.32
CA VAL A 271 2.21 -12.58 16.69
C VAL A 271 1.16 -11.47 16.68
N ALA A 272 1.43 -10.35 16.01
CA ALA A 272 0.46 -9.26 15.84
C ALA A 272 -0.81 -9.74 15.11
N SER A 273 -0.66 -10.58 14.09
CA SER A 273 -1.78 -11.14 13.32
C SER A 273 -2.70 -12.02 14.17
N LEU A 274 -2.11 -12.85 15.04
CA LEU A 274 -2.87 -13.71 15.96
C LEU A 274 -3.61 -12.89 17.01
N TYR A 275 -2.95 -11.88 17.60
CA TYR A 275 -3.56 -10.99 18.59
C TYR A 275 -4.75 -10.22 17.99
N LEU A 276 -4.54 -9.58 16.82
CA LEU A 276 -5.57 -8.82 16.13
C LEU A 276 -6.73 -9.70 15.66
N GLY A 277 -6.43 -10.87 15.11
CA GLY A 277 -7.45 -11.80 14.63
C GLY A 277 -8.38 -12.25 15.76
N LYS A 278 -7.82 -12.61 16.93
CA LYS A 278 -8.62 -12.98 18.11
C LYS A 278 -9.49 -11.81 18.59
N LYS A 279 -8.89 -10.65 18.88
CA LYS A 279 -9.62 -9.48 19.38
C LYS A 279 -10.70 -9.00 18.41
N ALA A 280 -10.41 -8.95 17.12
CA ALA A 280 -11.39 -8.52 16.13
C ALA A 280 -12.55 -9.50 15.99
N THR A 281 -12.27 -10.81 16.03
CA THR A 281 -13.31 -11.85 15.94
C THR A 281 -14.19 -11.86 17.19
N GLU A 282 -13.60 -11.72 18.38
CA GLU A 282 -14.32 -11.62 19.66
C GLU A 282 -15.22 -10.37 19.70
N ALA A 283 -14.71 -9.21 19.30
CA ALA A 283 -15.49 -7.98 19.29
C ALA A 283 -16.67 -8.01 18.31
N VAL A 284 -16.45 -8.60 17.12
CA VAL A 284 -17.53 -8.80 16.14
C VAL A 284 -18.56 -9.81 16.65
N ALA A 285 -18.14 -10.88 17.34
CA ALA A 285 -19.05 -11.84 17.95
C ALA A 285 -19.88 -11.23 19.08
N ASN A 286 -19.30 -10.32 19.87
CA ASN A 286 -19.95 -9.66 21.00
C ASN A 286 -20.71 -8.38 20.61
N ASN A 287 -20.66 -7.94 19.35
CA ASN A 287 -21.15 -6.63 18.88
C ASN A 287 -20.58 -5.43 19.68
N GLU A 288 -19.34 -5.55 20.14
CA GLU A 288 -18.67 -4.53 20.94
C GLU A 288 -17.76 -3.66 20.05
N VAL A 289 -17.71 -2.37 20.37
CA VAL A 289 -16.75 -1.45 19.79
C VAL A 289 -15.45 -1.57 20.58
N VAL A 290 -14.37 -1.98 19.94
CA VAL A 290 -13.07 -2.15 20.61
C VAL A 290 -12.47 -0.80 21.01
N CYS A 291 -12.76 0.24 20.22
CA CYS A 291 -12.29 1.63 20.37
C CYS A 291 -12.97 2.53 19.31
#